data_AF-A0AAV6W2E1-F1
#
_entry.id   AF-A0AAV6W2E1-F1
#
_cell.length_a   1.000
_cell.length_b   1.000
_cell.length_c   1.000
_cell.angle_alpha   90.00
_cell.angle_beta   90.00
_cell.angle_gamma   90.00
#
_symmetry.space_group_name_H-M   'P 1'
#
loop_
_entity.id
_entity.type
_entity.pdbx_description
1 polymer ?
#
loop_
_entity_poly.entity_id
_entity_poly.type
_entity_poly.pdbx_seq_one_letter_code
_entity_poly.pdbx_strand_id
1 'polypeptide(L)'
;MTTVIIRSSHRIFQNIIIGKRFNAPSLHPRTFHLSHNQEFEVISKVICAGLPCPEYNIVQDYPYFIQQRSYRSATFLKLTAAMNCHFNQTLEEGGRRMASYLKGNNSREHLYSATLPFLVSMEYSSGIQTSNPWCVMSYSANLYTPHFWGILAAPTQFPQAFERLPEDMQVYVHTFDGAIETVLLREIDLFRRNLDTIGLCYKKIKFYVAIYDVPHNPGDSRNELWFAKCKR
;
A
#
# COMPACT_ATOMS: atom_id res chain seq x y z
N MET A 1 19.66 4.24 -10.52
CA MET A 1 19.52 3.02 -11.35
C MET A 1 18.77 2.04 -10.49
N THR A 2 17.55 1.68 -10.85
CA THR A 2 16.63 1.08 -9.87
C THR A 2 16.08 -0.27 -10.34
N THR A 3 15.72 -1.12 -9.37
CA THR A 3 15.28 -2.50 -9.58
C THR A 3 13.79 -2.60 -9.25
N VAL A 4 13.05 -3.38 -10.05
CA VAL A 4 11.69 -3.79 -9.71
C VAL A 4 11.69 -5.30 -9.45
N ILE A 5 11.32 -5.70 -8.24
CA ILE A 5 11.15 -7.11 -7.90
C ILE A 5 9.67 -7.47 -8.06
N ILE A 6 9.34 -8.18 -9.14
CA ILE A 6 8.03 -8.78 -9.35
C ILE A 6 8.07 -10.18 -8.73
N ARG A 7 7.33 -10.40 -7.62
CA ARG A 7 7.05 -11.76 -7.15
C ARG A 7 6.11 -12.41 -8.15
N SER A 8 6.65 -13.28 -9.00
CA SER A 8 5.85 -14.19 -9.82
C SER A 8 5.14 -15.18 -8.89
N SER A 9 3.80 -15.15 -8.87
CA SER A 9 2.99 -16.24 -8.32
C SER A 9 3.40 -17.56 -8.99
N HIS A 10 3.89 -18.51 -8.19
CA HIS A 10 4.36 -19.82 -8.64
C HIS A 10 3.19 -20.68 -9.15
N ARG A 11 2.75 -20.50 -10.41
CA ARG A 11 1.82 -21.44 -11.07
C ARG A 11 2.01 -21.61 -12.58
N ILE A 12 3.20 -21.37 -13.11
CA ILE A 12 3.54 -21.77 -14.48
C ILE A 12 4.92 -22.43 -14.41
N PHE A 13 5.07 -23.59 -15.06
CA PHE A 13 6.19 -24.55 -14.97
C PHE A 13 6.07 -25.61 -13.85
N GLN A 14 4.99 -26.37 -13.88
CA GLN A 14 5.10 -27.81 -13.64
C GLN A 14 4.76 -28.53 -14.94
N ASN A 15 5.79 -28.93 -15.68
CA ASN A 15 5.83 -30.20 -16.39
C ASN A 15 7.22 -30.41 -16.99
N ILE A 16 7.70 -31.65 -16.86
CA ILE A 16 8.90 -32.25 -17.47
C ILE A 16 10.20 -32.00 -16.69
N ILE A 17 10.66 -33.00 -15.91
CA ILE A 17 11.83 -33.87 -16.16
C ILE A 17 12.15 -34.68 -14.88
N ILE A 18 12.27 -35.99 -15.08
CA ILE A 18 12.68 -37.02 -14.14
C ILE A 18 14.18 -36.91 -13.83
N GLY A 19 14.54 -37.00 -12.55
CA GLY A 19 15.80 -37.58 -12.08
C GLY A 19 17.12 -36.81 -12.33
N LYS A 20 17.52 -36.00 -11.34
CA LYS A 20 18.91 -35.86 -10.82
C LYS A 20 18.92 -34.82 -9.69
N ARG A 21 19.48 -35.17 -8.53
CA ARG A 21 19.77 -34.20 -7.46
C ARG A 21 20.86 -33.25 -7.95
N PHE A 22 20.46 -32.09 -8.45
CA PHE A 22 21.35 -30.94 -8.58
C PHE A 22 21.30 -30.15 -7.28
N ASN A 23 22.46 -29.94 -6.65
CA ASN A 23 22.63 -28.85 -5.71
C ASN A 23 22.39 -27.55 -6.49
N ALA A 24 21.18 -27.02 -6.39
CA ALA A 24 20.86 -25.75 -7.02
C ALA A 24 21.63 -24.64 -6.29
N PRO A 25 22.44 -23.83 -7.01
CA PRO A 25 22.96 -22.60 -6.43
C PRO A 25 21.77 -21.74 -5.98
N SER A 26 21.90 -21.06 -4.83
CA SER A 26 20.85 -20.18 -4.31
C SER A 26 20.48 -19.18 -5.40
N LEU A 27 19.27 -19.31 -5.95
CA LEU A 27 18.72 -18.41 -6.93
C LEU A 27 18.60 -17.02 -6.29
N HIS A 28 19.63 -16.20 -6.49
CA HIS A 28 19.51 -14.78 -6.24
C HIS A 28 18.43 -14.25 -7.19
N PRO A 29 17.45 -13.47 -6.72
CA PRO A 29 16.48 -12.82 -7.60
C PRO A 29 17.26 -12.06 -8.67
N ARG A 30 17.07 -12.40 -9.95
CA ARG A 30 17.67 -11.61 -11.04
C ARG A 30 17.07 -10.23 -10.98
N THR A 31 17.86 -9.25 -10.58
CA THR A 31 17.52 -7.84 -10.66
C THR A 31 17.51 -7.44 -12.13
N PHE A 32 16.33 -7.32 -12.72
CA PHE A 32 16.20 -6.75 -14.06
C PHE A 32 16.24 -5.22 -13.95
N HIS A 33 17.13 -4.60 -14.71
CA HIS A 33 17.16 -3.16 -14.86
C HIS A 33 16.06 -2.76 -15.84
N LEU A 34 15.07 -2.02 -15.34
CA LEU A 34 14.01 -1.47 -16.17
C LEU A 34 14.33 0.00 -16.48
N SER A 35 14.05 0.43 -17.70
CA SER A 35 13.98 1.86 -18.01
C SER A 35 12.82 2.51 -17.29
N HIS A 36 12.84 3.83 -17.12
CA HIS A 36 11.75 4.58 -16.46
C HIS A 36 10.36 4.27 -17.07
N ASN A 37 10.29 4.16 -18.40
CA ASN A 37 9.03 3.80 -19.08
C ASN A 37 8.58 2.37 -18.75
N GLN A 38 9.50 1.42 -18.67
CA GLN A 38 9.18 0.04 -18.31
C GLN A 38 8.78 -0.07 -16.83
N GLU A 39 9.42 0.68 -15.93
CA GLU A 39 9.00 0.77 -14.53
C GLU A 39 7.58 1.32 -14.43
N PHE A 40 7.27 2.41 -15.14
CA PHE A 40 5.93 2.98 -15.18
C PHE A 40 4.90 1.98 -15.71
N GLU A 41 5.20 1.26 -16.78
CA GLU A 41 4.30 0.23 -17.30
C GLU A 41 4.07 -0.90 -16.29
N VAL A 42 5.11 -1.37 -15.60
CA VAL A 42 4.97 -2.40 -14.57
C VAL A 42 4.14 -1.88 -13.40
N ILE A 43 4.41 -0.67 -12.91
CA ILE A 43 3.66 -0.07 -11.80
C ILE A 43 2.18 0.07 -12.19
N SER A 44 1.90 0.71 -13.32
CA SER A 44 0.55 0.97 -13.79
C SER A 44 -0.22 -0.32 -14.08
N LYS A 45 0.36 -1.26 -14.83
CA LYS A 45 -0.34 -2.47 -15.28
C LYS A 45 -0.38 -3.57 -14.24
N VAL A 46 0.71 -3.77 -13.48
CA VAL A 46 0.85 -4.91 -12.56
C VAL A 46 0.44 -4.53 -11.14
N ILE A 47 0.91 -3.38 -10.63
CA ILE A 47 0.62 -2.99 -9.23
C ILE A 47 -0.76 -2.35 -9.14
N CYS A 48 -1.07 -1.44 -10.07
CA CYS A 48 -2.33 -0.68 -10.05
C CYS A 48 -3.41 -1.29 -10.94
N ALA A 49 -3.17 -2.45 -11.58
CA ALA A 49 -4.15 -3.13 -12.45
C ALA A 49 -4.78 -2.22 -13.53
N GLY A 50 -4.02 -1.25 -14.04
CA GLY A 50 -4.49 -0.25 -15.01
C GLY A 50 -5.34 0.88 -14.43
N LEU A 51 -5.61 0.88 -13.12
CA LEU A 51 -6.31 1.96 -12.42
C LEU A 51 -5.35 3.11 -12.07
N PRO A 52 -5.86 4.36 -11.98
CA PRO A 52 -5.05 5.49 -11.52
C PRO A 52 -4.50 5.26 -10.12
N CYS A 53 -3.21 5.54 -9.92
CA CYS A 53 -2.55 5.45 -8.63
C CYS A 53 -1.49 6.54 -8.42
N PRO A 54 -1.08 6.83 -7.17
CA PRO A 54 -0.05 7.82 -6.89
C PRO A 54 1.26 7.50 -7.62
N GLU A 55 1.80 8.48 -8.32
CA GLU A 55 3.07 8.37 -9.03
C GLU A 55 4.23 8.32 -8.03
N TYR A 56 5.19 7.44 -8.28
CA TYR A 56 6.43 7.37 -7.53
C TYR A 56 7.58 6.89 -8.40
N ASN A 57 8.79 7.23 -7.96
CA ASN A 57 10.03 6.65 -8.46
C ASN A 57 10.60 5.72 -7.40
N ILE A 58 11.14 4.58 -7.81
CA ILE A 58 11.92 3.76 -6.88
C ILE A 58 13.31 4.40 -6.79
N VAL A 59 13.76 4.65 -5.57
CA VAL A 59 15.05 5.29 -5.29
C VAL A 59 16.13 4.24 -5.09
N GLN A 60 15.81 3.20 -4.32
CA GLN A 60 16.77 2.17 -3.93
C GLN A 60 16.04 0.92 -3.42
N ASP A 61 16.59 -0.25 -3.69
CA ASP A 61 16.18 -1.52 -3.09
C ASP A 61 17.15 -1.91 -1.97
N TYR A 62 16.61 -2.54 -0.94
CA TYR A 62 17.32 -3.00 0.24
C TYR A 62 17.14 -4.51 0.43
N PRO A 63 17.95 -5.15 1.29
CA PRO A 63 17.69 -6.52 1.74
C PRO A 63 16.25 -6.69 2.27
N TYR A 64 15.79 -7.94 2.34
CA TYR A 64 14.42 -8.29 2.75
C TYR A 64 13.33 -7.77 1.82
N PHE A 65 13.65 -7.49 0.56
CA PHE A 65 12.72 -7.01 -0.46
C PHE A 65 12.07 -5.66 -0.12
N ILE A 66 12.77 -4.83 0.66
CA ILE A 66 12.30 -3.49 1.01
C ILE A 66 12.65 -2.53 -0.13
N GLN A 67 11.68 -1.75 -0.57
CA GLN A 67 11.89 -0.71 -1.58
C GLN A 67 11.79 0.67 -0.96
N GLN A 68 12.76 1.55 -1.21
CA GLN A 68 12.60 2.98 -0.96
C GLN A 68 12.02 3.65 -2.20
N ARG A 69 10.87 4.31 -2.03
CA ARG A 69 10.16 5.03 -3.10
C ARG A 69 10.07 6.50 -2.76
N SER A 70 10.15 7.37 -3.76
CA SER A 70 9.87 8.80 -3.66
C SER A 70 8.56 9.09 -4.38
N TYR A 71 7.53 9.45 -3.63
CA TYR A 71 6.23 9.78 -4.18
C TYR A 71 6.17 11.23 -4.65
N ARG A 72 5.51 11.46 -5.78
CA ARG A 72 5.00 12.78 -6.12
C ARG A 72 3.88 13.15 -5.16
N SER A 73 3.56 14.43 -5.11
CA SER A 73 2.42 14.91 -4.33
C SER A 73 1.14 14.15 -4.68
N ALA A 74 0.49 13.64 -3.65
CA ALA A 74 -0.72 12.84 -3.79
C ALA A 74 -1.75 13.27 -2.76
N THR A 75 -3.00 13.37 -3.18
CA THR A 75 -4.12 13.70 -2.30
C THR A 75 -5.02 12.49 -2.18
N PHE A 76 -5.47 12.24 -0.95
CA PHE A 76 -6.45 11.20 -0.65
C PHE A 76 -7.62 11.82 0.10
N LEU A 77 -8.84 11.54 -0.34
CA LEU A 77 -10.06 11.90 0.36
C LEU A 77 -10.21 11.00 1.59
N LYS A 78 -10.34 11.60 2.79
CA LYS A 78 -10.64 10.88 4.02
C LYS A 78 -12.08 10.40 4.00
N LEU A 79 -12.27 9.09 4.06
CA LEU A 79 -13.59 8.46 4.05
C LEU A 79 -14.11 8.26 5.47
N THR A 80 -13.22 8.00 6.42
CA THR A 80 -13.56 7.83 7.84
C THR A 80 -12.79 8.82 8.70
N ALA A 81 -13.36 9.17 9.86
CA ALA A 81 -12.58 9.76 10.94
C ALA A 81 -11.59 8.71 11.50
N ALA A 82 -10.62 9.17 12.29
CA ALA A 82 -9.72 8.26 12.99
C ALA A 82 -10.50 7.45 14.05
N MET A 83 -10.45 6.12 13.95
CA MET A 83 -11.11 5.21 14.88
C MET A 83 -10.06 4.40 15.64
N ASN A 84 -10.10 4.44 16.97
CA ASN A 84 -9.20 3.67 17.83
C ASN A 84 -9.66 2.21 17.91
N CYS A 85 -8.75 1.24 17.86
CA CYS A 85 -9.07 -0.18 18.03
C CYS A 85 -9.96 -0.86 16.96
N HIS A 86 -10.50 -0.10 16.01
CA HIS A 86 -11.52 -0.59 15.09
C HIS A 86 -11.01 -0.69 13.65
N PHE A 87 -9.97 -1.50 13.42
CA PHE A 87 -9.36 -1.66 12.09
C PHE A 87 -10.34 -2.20 11.05
N ASN A 88 -10.98 -3.35 11.31
CA ASN A 88 -11.93 -3.97 10.37
C ASN A 88 -13.12 -3.05 10.08
N GLN A 89 -13.71 -2.44 11.11
CA GLN A 89 -14.80 -1.48 10.94
C GLN A 89 -14.36 -0.27 10.10
N THR A 90 -13.11 0.18 10.24
CA THR A 90 -12.55 1.26 9.40
C THR A 90 -12.46 0.83 7.94
N LEU A 91 -12.05 -0.41 7.66
CA LEU A 91 -12.00 -0.96 6.31
C LEU A 91 -13.40 -1.09 5.70
N GLU A 92 -14.34 -1.69 6.42
CA GLU A 92 -15.71 -1.91 5.96
C GLU A 92 -16.43 -0.58 5.68
N GLU A 93 -16.42 0.34 6.65
CA GLU A 93 -17.08 1.63 6.51
C GLU A 93 -16.40 2.50 5.44
N GLY A 94 -15.06 2.48 5.38
CA GLY A 94 -14.30 3.16 4.35
C GLY A 94 -14.61 2.62 2.95
N GLY A 95 -14.62 1.30 2.78
CA GLY A 95 -14.94 0.65 1.50
C GLY A 95 -16.37 0.96 1.04
N ARG A 96 -17.35 0.91 1.96
CA ARG A 96 -18.74 1.27 1.69
C ARG A 96 -18.87 2.73 1.25
N ARG A 97 -18.25 3.67 1.97
CA ARG A 97 -18.26 5.10 1.64
C ARG A 97 -17.57 5.38 0.31
N MET A 98 -16.44 4.72 0.05
CA MET A 98 -15.73 4.81 -1.23
C MET A 98 -16.64 4.39 -2.38
N ALA A 99 -17.23 3.18 -2.31
CA ALA A 99 -18.12 2.68 -3.35
C ALA A 99 -19.35 3.58 -3.58
N SER A 100 -19.90 4.15 -2.51
CA SER A 100 -21.02 5.09 -2.60
C SER A 100 -20.62 6.42 -3.25
N TYR A 101 -19.49 7.00 -2.84
CA TYR A 101 -18.99 8.28 -3.37
C TYR A 101 -18.66 8.19 -4.87
N LEU A 102 -17.98 7.12 -5.29
CA LEU A 102 -17.64 6.88 -6.70
C LEU A 102 -18.88 6.73 -7.60
N LYS A 103 -19.99 6.23 -7.04
CA LYS A 103 -21.28 6.06 -7.72
C LYS A 103 -22.18 7.30 -7.69
N GLY A 104 -21.64 8.48 -7.37
CA GLY A 104 -22.38 9.74 -7.41
C GLY A 104 -23.05 10.14 -6.10
N ASN A 105 -22.79 9.46 -4.97
CA ASN A 105 -23.28 9.95 -3.69
C ASN A 105 -22.37 11.08 -3.14
N ASN A 106 -22.40 12.20 -3.84
CA ASN A 106 -21.67 13.43 -3.57
C ASN A 106 -22.52 14.62 -4.03
N SER A 107 -22.15 15.83 -3.62
CA SER A 107 -22.96 17.04 -3.79
C SER A 107 -23.26 17.44 -5.24
N ARG A 108 -22.63 16.77 -6.21
CA ARG A 108 -22.79 17.04 -7.65
C ARG A 108 -23.26 15.82 -8.43
N GLU A 109 -23.61 14.73 -7.74
CA GLU A 109 -23.99 13.44 -8.36
C GLU A 109 -22.95 12.92 -9.36
N HIS A 110 -21.68 13.31 -9.18
CA HIS A 110 -20.62 13.07 -10.14
C HIS A 110 -20.09 11.65 -10.01
N LEU A 111 -20.00 10.94 -11.13
CA LEU A 111 -19.42 9.60 -11.18
C LEU A 111 -17.90 9.68 -11.32
N TYR A 112 -17.19 9.03 -10.41
CA TYR A 112 -15.73 8.94 -10.46
C TYR A 112 -15.31 7.52 -10.81
N SER A 113 -14.24 7.38 -11.60
CA SER A 113 -13.62 6.08 -11.87
C SER A 113 -12.98 5.50 -10.61
N ALA A 114 -12.82 4.18 -10.54
CA ALA A 114 -12.07 3.57 -9.43
C ALA A 114 -10.59 3.95 -9.48
N THR A 115 -9.94 4.01 -8.32
CA THR A 115 -8.51 4.34 -8.17
C THR A 115 -7.89 3.43 -7.12
N LEU A 116 -6.57 3.36 -7.11
CA LEU A 116 -5.79 2.57 -6.15
C LEU A 116 -4.62 3.39 -5.59
N PRO A 117 -4.02 2.97 -4.47
CA PRO A 117 -4.55 1.98 -3.53
C PRO A 117 -5.70 2.57 -2.69
N PHE A 118 -6.48 1.69 -2.08
CA PHE A 118 -7.26 2.07 -0.91
C PHE A 118 -6.30 2.18 0.28
N LEU A 119 -6.10 3.40 0.78
CA LEU A 119 -5.04 3.71 1.72
C LEU A 119 -5.58 3.80 3.14
N VAL A 120 -5.08 2.98 4.05
CA VAL A 120 -5.35 3.12 5.48
C VAL A 120 -4.18 3.84 6.13
N SER A 121 -4.46 5.00 6.72
CA SER A 121 -3.50 5.70 7.57
C SER A 121 -3.60 5.14 8.98
N MET A 122 -2.46 4.75 9.54
CA MET A 122 -2.33 4.19 10.88
C MET A 122 -1.48 5.13 11.74
N GLU A 123 -1.95 5.40 12.95
CA GLU A 123 -1.20 6.21 13.92
C GLU A 123 -1.11 5.48 15.25
N TYR A 124 0.11 5.15 15.65
CA TYR A 124 0.43 4.46 16.89
C TYR A 124 0.40 5.42 18.08
N SER A 125 -0.33 5.06 19.13
CA SER A 125 -0.40 5.84 20.36
C SER A 125 0.44 5.18 21.45
N SER A 126 1.55 5.81 21.81
CA SER A 126 2.36 5.37 22.94
C SER A 126 1.66 5.66 24.26
N GLY A 127 1.59 4.67 25.16
CA GLY A 127 1.07 4.86 26.53
C GLY A 127 -0.31 4.24 26.78
N ILE A 128 -0.97 3.70 25.75
CA ILE A 128 -2.18 2.90 25.96
C ILE A 128 -1.77 1.50 26.45
N GLN A 129 -2.16 1.17 27.68
CA GLN A 129 -2.04 -0.19 28.20
C GLN A 129 -3.29 -0.99 27.82
N THR A 130 -3.13 -1.97 26.96
CA THR A 130 -4.22 -2.84 26.49
C THR A 130 -3.67 -4.20 26.11
N SER A 131 -4.47 -5.25 26.32
CA SER A 131 -4.17 -6.60 25.84
C SER A 131 -4.46 -6.78 24.35
N ASN A 132 -5.24 -5.87 23.75
CA ASN A 132 -5.57 -5.92 22.34
C ASN A 132 -4.56 -5.07 21.52
N PRO A 133 -3.68 -5.69 20.70
CA PRO A 133 -2.69 -4.96 19.91
C PRO A 133 -3.29 -4.05 18.84
N TRP A 134 -4.57 -4.18 18.50
CA TRP A 134 -5.27 -3.24 17.63
C TRP A 134 -5.67 -1.95 18.35
N CYS A 135 -5.80 -1.97 19.67
CA CYS A 135 -6.24 -0.82 20.47
C CYS A 135 -5.13 0.21 20.73
N VAL A 136 -3.87 -0.07 20.40
CA VAL A 136 -2.77 0.90 20.51
C VAL A 136 -2.62 1.79 19.27
N MET A 137 -3.52 1.67 18.29
CA MET A 137 -3.50 2.43 17.06
C MET A 137 -4.88 3.01 16.72
N SER A 138 -4.84 4.12 16.00
CA SER A 138 -6.00 4.70 15.32
C SER A 138 -5.89 4.48 13.81
N TYR A 139 -7.03 4.35 13.15
CA TYR A 139 -7.12 4.01 11.73
C TYR A 139 -8.02 5.00 10.99
N SER A 140 -7.65 5.40 9.79
CA SER A 140 -8.53 6.13 8.88
C SER A 140 -8.38 5.63 7.46
N ALA A 141 -9.49 5.43 6.77
CA ALA A 141 -9.54 4.97 5.39
C ALA A 141 -9.56 6.15 4.42
N ASN A 142 -8.81 6.04 3.32
CA ASN A 142 -8.58 7.13 2.38
C ASN A 142 -8.63 6.63 0.93
N LEU A 143 -9.30 7.40 0.05
CA LEU A 143 -9.41 7.15 -1.39
C LEU A 143 -8.42 8.03 -2.14
N TYR A 144 -7.59 7.46 -3.02
CA TYR A 144 -6.72 8.26 -3.88
C TYR A 144 -7.53 9.12 -4.87
N THR A 145 -7.23 10.42 -4.93
CA THR A 145 -7.90 11.37 -5.82
C THR A 145 -6.91 11.90 -6.86
N PRO A 146 -6.90 11.37 -8.09
CA PRO A 146 -5.98 11.80 -9.13
C PRO A 146 -6.28 13.25 -9.55
N HIS A 147 -5.23 13.97 -9.95
CA HIS A 147 -5.30 15.39 -10.27
C HIS A 147 -6.31 15.72 -11.39
N PHE A 148 -6.49 14.81 -12.35
CA PHE A 148 -7.38 14.99 -13.49
C PHE A 148 -8.88 14.95 -13.12
N TRP A 149 -9.24 14.61 -11.88
CA TRP A 149 -10.61 14.79 -11.37
C TRP A 149 -10.96 16.25 -11.10
N GLY A 150 -9.96 17.15 -11.05
CA GLY A 150 -10.18 18.57 -10.80
C GLY A 150 -10.76 18.84 -9.42
N ILE A 151 -11.78 19.72 -9.35
CA ILE A 151 -12.44 20.09 -8.09
C ILE A 151 -13.42 18.99 -7.69
N LEU A 152 -13.07 18.26 -6.64
CA LEU A 152 -13.87 17.17 -6.10
C LEU A 152 -15.23 17.64 -5.57
N ALA A 153 -16.29 16.90 -5.91
CA ALA A 153 -17.60 17.09 -5.31
C ALA A 153 -17.55 16.73 -3.82
N ALA A 154 -18.24 17.49 -2.97
CA ALA A 154 -18.22 17.25 -1.53
C ALA A 154 -19.01 15.96 -1.21
N PRO A 155 -18.50 15.07 -0.34
CA PRO A 155 -19.29 13.95 0.16
C PRO A 155 -20.53 14.43 0.92
N THR A 156 -21.65 13.71 0.77
CA THR A 156 -22.93 14.01 1.45
C THR A 156 -23.04 13.37 2.83
N GLN A 157 -22.33 12.27 3.06
CA GLN A 157 -22.46 11.43 4.26
C GLN A 157 -21.39 11.69 5.34
N PHE A 158 -20.36 12.47 5.03
CA PHE A 158 -19.24 12.71 5.95
C PHE A 158 -18.53 14.04 5.65
N PRO A 159 -17.82 14.64 6.62
CA PRO A 159 -17.07 15.86 6.39
C PRO A 159 -15.97 15.68 5.35
N GLN A 160 -15.81 16.65 4.45
CA GLN A 160 -14.72 16.63 3.49
C GLN A 160 -13.39 16.93 4.20
N ALA A 161 -12.48 15.95 4.18
CA ALA A 161 -11.13 16.11 4.70
C ALA A 161 -10.14 15.34 3.81
N PHE A 162 -8.85 15.71 3.89
CA PHE A 162 -7.82 15.15 3.02
C PHE A 162 -6.61 14.68 3.81
N GLU A 163 -6.04 13.56 3.38
CA GLU A 163 -4.68 13.14 3.69
C GLU A 163 -3.80 13.51 2.49
N ARG A 164 -2.68 14.19 2.73
CA ARG A 164 -1.77 14.64 1.65
C ARG A 164 -0.40 14.04 1.85
N LEU A 165 0.08 13.34 0.84
CA LEU A 165 1.48 12.96 0.73
C LEU A 165 2.20 14.13 0.06
N PRO A 166 3.19 14.76 0.72
CA PRO A 166 3.92 15.89 0.14
C PRO A 166 4.78 15.44 -1.05
N GLU A 167 5.17 16.40 -1.89
CA GLU A 167 6.17 16.19 -2.93
C GLU A 167 7.48 15.63 -2.32
N ASP A 168 8.11 14.71 -3.04
CA ASP A 168 9.34 14.02 -2.64
C ASP A 168 9.24 13.27 -1.30
N MET A 169 8.03 12.83 -0.93
CA MET A 169 7.86 11.99 0.25
C MET A 169 8.54 10.64 0.00
N GLN A 170 9.65 10.41 0.71
CA GLN A 170 10.33 9.13 0.70
C GLN A 170 9.73 8.17 1.71
N VAL A 171 9.37 6.97 1.26
CA VAL A 171 8.87 5.88 2.09
C VAL A 171 9.65 4.60 1.84
N TYR A 172 9.76 3.77 2.86
CA TYR A 172 10.12 2.36 2.71
C TYR A 172 8.84 1.55 2.56
N VAL A 173 8.85 0.62 1.61
CA VAL A 173 7.73 -0.23 1.26
C VAL A 173 8.09 -1.70 1.46
N HIS A 174 7.19 -2.40 2.13
CA HIS A 174 7.18 -3.86 2.27
C HIS A 174 5.90 -4.41 1.68
N THR A 175 6.01 -5.35 0.75
CA THR A 175 4.86 -6.01 0.12
C THR A 175 4.57 -7.35 0.82
N PHE A 176 3.30 -7.59 1.12
CA PHE A 176 2.84 -8.82 1.75
C PHE A 176 1.51 -9.28 1.15
N ASP A 177 1.21 -10.57 1.31
CA ASP A 177 0.03 -11.25 0.83
C ASP A 177 -0.82 -11.81 1.99
N GLY A 178 -2.01 -12.30 1.66
CA GLY A 178 -2.92 -12.92 2.62
C GLY A 178 -4.02 -11.98 3.14
N ALA A 179 -4.85 -12.52 4.03
CA ALA A 179 -5.95 -11.77 4.63
C ALA A 179 -5.38 -10.77 5.64
N ILE A 180 -5.54 -9.47 5.37
CA ILE A 180 -4.96 -8.37 6.16
C ILE A 180 -5.23 -8.54 7.66
N GLU A 181 -6.45 -8.92 8.03
CA GLU A 181 -6.87 -9.06 9.43
C GLU A 181 -6.03 -10.07 10.22
N THR A 182 -5.48 -11.09 9.54
CA THR A 182 -4.71 -12.16 10.19
C THR A 182 -3.20 -11.92 10.14
N VAL A 183 -2.70 -11.26 9.09
CA VAL A 183 -1.25 -11.13 8.84
C VAL A 183 -0.69 -9.76 9.22
N LEU A 184 -1.49 -8.69 9.22
CA LEU A 184 -0.98 -7.31 9.24
C LEU A 184 -0.09 -7.00 10.44
N LEU A 185 -0.48 -7.39 11.67
CA LEU A 185 0.34 -7.11 12.86
C LEU A 185 1.71 -7.78 12.78
N ARG A 186 1.75 -9.04 12.32
CA ARG A 186 2.99 -9.78 12.12
C ARG A 186 3.87 -9.10 11.07
N GLU A 187 3.27 -8.64 9.96
CA GLU A 187 3.99 -7.97 8.88
C GLU A 187 4.51 -6.59 9.30
N ILE A 188 3.78 -5.85 10.14
CA ILE A 188 4.24 -4.59 10.75
C ILE A 188 5.50 -4.85 11.59
N ASP A 189 5.46 -5.85 12.46
CA ASP A 189 6.58 -6.16 13.34
C ASP A 189 7.79 -6.70 12.57
N LEU A 190 7.55 -7.55 11.56
CA LEU A 190 8.59 -8.05 10.67
C LEU A 190 9.26 -6.90 9.92
N PHE A 191 8.48 -5.99 9.35
CA PHE A 191 9.03 -4.88 8.58
C PHE A 191 9.83 -3.93 9.46
N ARG A 192 9.33 -3.59 10.66
CA ARG A 192 10.07 -2.78 11.64
C ARG A 192 11.39 -3.42 12.03
N ARG A 193 11.40 -4.72 12.36
CA ARG A 193 12.64 -5.46 12.67
C ARG A 193 13.61 -5.45 11.50
N ASN A 194 13.14 -5.65 10.28
CA ASN A 194 14.00 -5.62 9.11
C ASN A 194 14.62 -4.24 8.91
N LEU A 195 13.83 -3.15 8.99
CA LEU A 195 14.33 -1.77 8.92
C LEU A 195 15.36 -1.46 10.02
N ASP A 196 15.09 -1.86 11.26
CA ASP A 196 16.00 -1.68 12.40
C ASP A 196 17.29 -2.49 12.19
N THR A 197 17.20 -3.72 11.67
CA THR A 197 18.36 -4.61 11.39
C THR A 197 19.34 -4.01 10.40
N ILE A 198 18.84 -3.32 9.37
CA ILE A 198 19.67 -2.65 8.36
C ILE A 198 19.95 -1.17 8.68
N GLY A 199 19.60 -0.71 9.88
CA GLY A 199 19.92 0.64 10.38
C GLY A 199 19.22 1.78 9.63
N LEU A 200 18.06 1.53 9.00
CA LEU A 200 17.32 2.57 8.30
C LEU A 200 16.46 3.39 9.27
N CYS A 201 16.54 4.72 9.18
CA CYS A 201 15.70 5.61 9.98
C CYS A 201 14.31 5.80 9.34
N TYR A 202 13.25 5.51 10.09
CA TYR A 202 11.86 5.67 9.66
C TYR A 202 10.96 6.19 10.80
N LYS A 203 9.83 6.81 10.43
CA LYS A 203 8.83 7.31 11.38
C LYS A 203 8.00 6.15 11.93
N LYS A 204 8.16 5.83 13.22
CA LYS A 204 7.51 4.67 13.86
C LYS A 204 6.01 4.88 14.15
N ILE A 205 5.60 6.14 14.35
CA ILE A 205 4.26 6.52 14.83
C ILE A 205 3.21 6.48 13.72
N LYS A 206 3.44 7.22 12.62
CA LYS A 206 2.50 7.30 11.50
C LYS A 206 3.02 6.51 10.31
N PHE A 207 2.21 5.58 9.81
CA PHE A 207 2.51 4.72 8.67
C PHE A 207 1.23 4.35 7.94
N TYR A 208 1.36 3.68 6.80
CA TYR A 208 0.22 3.40 5.94
C TYR A 208 0.17 1.94 5.53
N VAL A 209 -1.06 1.44 5.30
CA VAL A 209 -1.33 0.21 4.58
C VAL A 209 -1.98 0.59 3.26
N ALA A 210 -1.36 0.22 2.16
CA ALA A 210 -1.91 0.38 0.82
C ALA A 210 -2.50 -0.96 0.35
N ILE A 211 -3.80 -0.95 0.12
CA ILE A 211 -4.58 -2.13 -0.27
C ILE A 211 -4.86 -2.03 -1.76
N TYR A 212 -4.34 -2.98 -2.54
CA TYR A 212 -4.52 -3.07 -3.98
C TYR A 212 -5.51 -4.14 -4.39
N ASP A 213 -6.17 -4.79 -3.42
CA ASP A 213 -7.07 -5.92 -3.63
C ASP A 213 -8.29 -5.50 -4.48
N VAL A 214 -8.09 -5.49 -5.79
CA VAL A 214 -9.13 -5.39 -6.81
C VAL A 214 -9.75 -6.78 -6.89
N PRO A 215 -11.08 -6.91 -6.75
CA PRO A 215 -11.78 -8.19 -6.60
C PRO A 215 -11.84 -8.96 -7.92
N HIS A 216 -10.69 -9.43 -8.42
CA HIS A 216 -10.63 -10.29 -9.60
C HIS A 216 -10.32 -11.74 -9.24
N ASN A 217 -9.61 -12.03 -8.14
CA ASN A 217 -9.43 -13.40 -7.65
C ASN A 217 -9.23 -13.47 -6.12
N PRO A 218 -9.92 -14.37 -5.39
CA PRO A 218 -9.80 -14.55 -3.93
C PRO A 218 -8.49 -15.26 -3.48
N GLY A 219 -7.36 -14.90 -4.08
CA GLY A 219 -6.04 -15.48 -3.75
C GLY A 219 -4.83 -14.67 -4.20
N ASP A 220 -5.02 -13.46 -4.74
CA ASP A 220 -3.94 -12.59 -5.22
C ASP A 220 -4.05 -11.19 -4.58
N SER A 221 -4.23 -11.17 -3.25
CA SER A 221 -4.30 -9.93 -2.50
C SER A 221 -2.90 -9.36 -2.32
N ARG A 222 -2.60 -8.28 -3.06
CA ARG A 222 -1.35 -7.53 -2.88
C ARG A 222 -1.58 -6.36 -1.94
N ASN A 223 -0.86 -6.35 -0.82
CA ASN A 223 -0.88 -5.27 0.14
C ASN A 223 0.53 -4.74 0.38
N GLU A 224 0.62 -3.47 0.76
CA GLU A 224 1.89 -2.84 1.06
C GLU A 224 1.85 -2.08 2.38
N LEU A 225 2.92 -2.18 3.17
CA LEU A 225 3.17 -1.34 4.33
C LEU A 225 4.14 -0.22 3.95
N TRP A 226 3.80 1.02 4.29
CA TRP A 226 4.63 2.20 3.99
C TRP A 226 5.05 2.92 5.27
N PHE A 227 6.34 2.93 5.56
CA PHE A 227 6.93 3.77 6.61
C PHE A 227 7.65 4.96 6.00
N ALA A 228 7.29 6.17 6.41
CA ALA A 228 8.00 7.37 5.96
C ALA A 228 9.45 7.36 6.45
N LYS A 229 10.39 7.67 5.57
CA LYS A 229 11.79 7.89 5.92
C LYS A 229 11.91 9.11 6.84
N CYS A 230 12.86 9.08 7.77
CA CYS A 230 13.18 10.27 8.57
C CYS A 230 13.66 11.42 7.68
N LYS A 231 13.25 12.64 7.98
CA LYS A 231 13.96 13.82 7.46
C LYS A 231 15.31 13.89 8.17
N ARG A 232 16.39 14.02 7.42
CA ARG A 232 17.69 14.41 8.00
C ARG A 232 17.63 15.87 8.42
#